data_AF-A0A8H6Z4U8-F1
#
_entry.id   AF-A0A8H6Z4U8-F1
#
_cell.length_a   1.000
_cell.length_b   1.000
_cell.length_c   1.000
_cell.angle_alpha   90.00
_cell.angle_beta   90.00
_cell.angle_gamma   90.00
#
_symmetry.space_group_name_H-M   'P 1'
#
loop_
_entity.id
_entity.type
_entity.pdbx_description
1 polymer ?
#
loop_
_entity_poly.entity_id
_entity_poly.type
_entity_poly.pdbx_seq_one_letter_code
_entity_poly.pdbx_strand_id
1 'polypeptide(L)'
;MSSDCLPFLPPELEREIFETAAQLYPETIPSLFLLARRVHEWIGQIKYRTVTSIGRRSSCSFRVLQQAIRSNSRPLSFFGNHVQHLCVIDVTAEEELLEVLSACVGIRNMTVIHRATGISVLHRFAVLRPRRLGIYLEPLLKATNICRPMFTFVTHLDVWDLPFEEGHHITSWPPLFTLFPALTHIAMSESGVLPLGSDALALLTQLEVIVVTSSEPLKDLPPVDDVRFMYIPLESMAYPEYEVDWIAGTQGGTDFWARADAFVAKKRRGEIEPSSRCWIEPNDGI
;
A
#
# COMPACT_ATOMS: atom_id res chain seq x y z
N MET A 1 -36.10 -29.04 -38.64
CA MET A 1 -36.28 -28.02 -37.58
C MET A 1 -34.93 -27.34 -37.41
N SER A 2 -34.90 -26.03 -37.68
CA SER A 2 -33.71 -25.18 -37.66
C SER A 2 -33.08 -25.22 -36.27
N SER A 3 -31.83 -25.66 -36.17
CA SER A 3 -31.01 -25.44 -34.98
C SER A 3 -30.65 -23.97 -34.96
N ASP A 4 -31.52 -23.15 -34.39
CA ASP A 4 -31.28 -21.72 -34.19
C ASP A 4 -30.06 -21.59 -33.26
N CYS A 5 -28.90 -21.35 -33.89
CA CYS A 5 -27.63 -21.13 -33.24
C CYS A 5 -27.74 -19.85 -32.42
N LEU A 6 -28.05 -20.00 -31.14
CA LEU A 6 -27.91 -18.90 -30.19
C LEU A 6 -26.49 -18.34 -30.29
N PRO A 7 -26.31 -17.02 -30.38
CA PRO A 7 -24.99 -16.42 -30.48
C PRO A 7 -24.17 -16.83 -29.25
N PHE A 8 -23.06 -17.53 -29.48
CA PHE A 8 -22.12 -17.94 -28.45
C PHE A 8 -20.98 -16.93 -28.39
N LEU A 9 -20.78 -16.34 -27.21
CA LEU A 9 -19.66 -15.44 -26.99
C LEU A 9 -18.37 -16.29 -26.83
N PRO A 10 -17.27 -15.96 -27.54
CA PRO A 10 -15.97 -16.59 -27.29
C PRO A 10 -15.58 -16.57 -25.80
N PRO A 11 -15.00 -17.66 -25.25
CA PRO A 11 -14.67 -17.75 -23.81
C PRO A 11 -13.78 -16.63 -23.29
N GLU A 12 -12.89 -16.10 -24.13
CA GLU A 12 -11.97 -15.01 -23.79
C GLU A 12 -12.74 -13.71 -23.56
N LEU A 13 -13.71 -13.40 -24.43
CA LEU A 13 -14.57 -12.23 -24.28
C LEU A 13 -15.51 -12.39 -23.08
N GLU A 14 -15.99 -13.62 -22.82
CA GLU A 14 -16.85 -13.88 -21.67
C GLU A 14 -16.08 -13.62 -20.37
N ARG A 15 -14.84 -14.11 -20.31
CA ARG A 15 -13.93 -13.88 -19.20
C ARG A 15 -13.65 -12.38 -19.02
N GLU A 16 -13.30 -11.66 -20.08
CA GLU A 16 -13.04 -10.22 -20.02
C GLU A 16 -14.24 -9.44 -19.48
N ILE A 17 -15.45 -9.75 -19.95
CA ILE A 17 -16.69 -9.12 -19.47
C ILE A 17 -16.87 -9.36 -17.97
N PHE A 18 -16.75 -10.62 -17.52
CA PHE A 18 -16.95 -10.95 -16.09
C PHE A 18 -15.86 -10.37 -15.20
N GLU A 19 -14.60 -10.43 -15.61
CA GLU A 19 -13.48 -9.85 -14.85
C GLU A 19 -13.61 -8.33 -14.75
N THR A 20 -13.98 -7.66 -15.83
CA THR A 20 -14.23 -6.21 -15.86
C THR A 20 -15.41 -5.84 -14.97
N ALA A 21 -16.53 -6.57 -15.07
CA ALA A 21 -17.69 -6.35 -14.21
C ALA A 21 -17.35 -6.53 -12.72
N ALA A 22 -16.59 -7.57 -12.37
CA ALA A 22 -16.17 -7.82 -10.99
C ALA A 22 -15.20 -6.75 -10.45
N GLN A 23 -14.37 -6.15 -11.31
CA GLN A 23 -13.46 -5.07 -10.92
C GLN A 23 -14.19 -3.74 -10.74
N LEU A 24 -15.10 -3.40 -11.66
CA LEU A 24 -15.86 -2.14 -11.61
C LEU A 24 -16.98 -2.17 -10.56
N TYR A 25 -17.55 -3.34 -10.28
CA TYR A 25 -18.69 -3.54 -9.38
C TYR A 25 -18.42 -4.70 -8.40
N PRO A 26 -17.49 -4.54 -7.44
CA PRO A 26 -17.11 -5.60 -6.50
C PRO A 26 -18.28 -6.19 -5.69
N GLU A 27 -19.34 -5.41 -5.47
CA GLU A 27 -20.57 -5.84 -4.80
C GLU A 27 -21.35 -6.92 -5.56
N THR A 28 -21.14 -7.04 -6.88
CA THR A 28 -21.78 -8.04 -7.73
C THR A 28 -21.06 -9.39 -7.72
N ILE A 29 -19.82 -9.45 -7.20
CA ILE A 29 -18.99 -10.66 -7.15
C ILE A 29 -19.75 -11.88 -6.60
N PRO A 30 -20.51 -11.80 -5.47
CA PRO A 30 -21.28 -12.93 -4.96
C PRO A 30 -22.29 -13.48 -5.98
N SER A 31 -22.96 -12.62 -6.74
CA SER A 31 -23.91 -13.02 -7.78
C SER A 31 -23.20 -13.64 -8.98
N LEU A 32 -22.04 -13.10 -9.38
CA LEU A 32 -21.25 -13.63 -10.48
C LEU A 32 -20.75 -15.06 -10.20
N PHE A 33 -20.44 -15.38 -8.94
CA PHE A 33 -20.06 -16.74 -8.52
C PHE A 33 -21.15 -17.79 -8.75
N LEU A 34 -22.42 -17.40 -8.88
CA LEU A 34 -23.56 -18.32 -9.05
C LEU A 34 -23.86 -18.65 -10.51
N LEU A 35 -23.25 -17.95 -11.48
CA LEU A 35 -23.63 -18.05 -12.89
C LEU A 35 -23.10 -19.32 -13.56
N ALA A 36 -21.81 -19.62 -13.41
CA ALA A 36 -21.18 -20.80 -14.01
C ALA A 36 -19.87 -21.16 -13.30
N ARG A 37 -19.45 -22.43 -13.42
CA ARG A 37 -18.19 -22.92 -12.83
C ARG A 37 -16.95 -22.17 -13.33
N ARG A 38 -16.86 -21.90 -14.64
CA ARG A 38 -15.73 -21.15 -15.22
C ARG A 38 -15.66 -19.71 -14.70
N VAL A 39 -16.82 -19.05 -14.57
CA VAL A 39 -16.93 -17.70 -13.99
C VAL A 39 -16.46 -17.72 -12.54
N HIS A 40 -16.86 -18.73 -11.77
CA HIS A 40 -16.36 -18.92 -10.40
C HIS A 40 -14.83 -19.06 -10.34
N GLU A 41 -14.21 -19.73 -11.30
CA GLU A 41 -12.75 -19.85 -11.38
C GLU A 41 -12.07 -18.50 -11.73
N TRP A 42 -12.63 -17.73 -12.67
CA TRP A 42 -12.11 -16.41 -13.06
C TRP A 42 -12.25 -15.38 -11.93
N ILE A 43 -13.46 -15.23 -11.38
CA ILE A 43 -13.77 -14.26 -10.33
C ILE A 43 -13.09 -14.64 -9.00
N GLY A 44 -12.85 -15.94 -8.77
CA GLY A 44 -12.06 -16.42 -7.64
C GLY A 44 -10.70 -15.73 -7.53
N GLN A 45 -10.03 -15.49 -8.65
CA GLN A 45 -8.72 -14.83 -8.66
C GLN A 45 -8.81 -13.36 -8.22
N ILE A 46 -9.84 -12.65 -8.70
CA ILE A 46 -10.07 -11.24 -8.39
C ILE A 46 -10.43 -11.05 -6.91
N LYS A 47 -11.30 -11.91 -6.36
CA LYS A 47 -11.74 -11.83 -4.96
C LYS A 47 -10.58 -11.86 -3.96
N TYR A 48 -9.57 -12.68 -4.21
CA TYR A 48 -8.43 -12.85 -3.30
C TYR A 48 -7.25 -11.92 -3.64
N ARG A 49 -7.34 -11.13 -4.73
CA ARG A 49 -6.22 -10.31 -5.20
C ARG A 49 -5.79 -9.25 -4.19
N THR A 50 -6.78 -8.60 -3.58
CA THR A 50 -6.60 -7.55 -2.59
C THR A 50 -7.21 -7.99 -1.27
N VAL A 51 -6.41 -7.99 -0.21
CA VAL A 51 -6.80 -8.44 1.12
C VAL A 51 -6.57 -7.29 2.09
N THR A 52 -7.65 -6.80 2.68
CA THR A 52 -7.58 -5.78 3.74
C THR A 52 -8.01 -6.36 5.10
N SER A 53 -7.43 -5.81 6.16
CA SER A 53 -7.80 -5.93 7.58
C SER A 53 -7.59 -4.57 8.22
N ILE A 54 -8.62 -3.73 8.29
CA ILE A 54 -8.47 -2.35 8.78
C ILE A 54 -9.35 -2.12 10.00
N GLY A 55 -8.73 -1.98 11.17
CA GLY A 55 -9.43 -1.76 12.43
C GLY A 55 -10.24 -2.98 12.91
N ARG A 56 -10.86 -2.84 14.09
CA ARG A 56 -11.57 -3.96 14.75
C ARG A 56 -12.91 -4.33 14.10
N ARG A 57 -13.45 -3.45 13.25
CA ARG A 57 -14.78 -3.59 12.64
C ARG A 57 -14.74 -3.76 11.12
N SER A 58 -13.64 -3.42 10.46
CA SER A 58 -13.62 -3.38 9.00
C SER A 58 -12.87 -4.58 8.39
N SER A 59 -13.46 -5.08 7.30
CA SER A 59 -13.00 -6.09 6.35
C SER A 59 -12.96 -7.56 6.81
N CYS A 60 -13.96 -8.32 6.36
CA CYS A 60 -14.02 -9.78 6.44
C CYS A 60 -12.91 -10.48 5.63
N SER A 61 -12.23 -9.80 4.71
CA SER A 61 -11.33 -10.42 3.72
C SER A 61 -10.13 -11.14 4.36
N PHE A 62 -9.47 -10.53 5.34
CA PHE A 62 -8.32 -11.18 6.00
C PHE A 62 -8.73 -12.44 6.76
N ARG A 63 -9.81 -12.36 7.55
CA ARG A 63 -10.34 -13.54 8.27
C ARG A 63 -10.85 -14.62 7.31
N VAL A 64 -11.49 -14.22 6.20
CA VAL A 64 -11.93 -15.14 5.15
C VAL A 64 -10.74 -15.83 4.50
N LEU A 65 -9.67 -15.10 4.21
CA LEU A 65 -8.42 -15.66 3.68
C LEU A 65 -7.80 -16.64 4.67
N GLN A 66 -7.64 -16.22 5.93
CA GLN A 66 -7.07 -17.03 7.00
C GLN A 66 -7.88 -18.32 7.22
N GLN A 67 -9.21 -18.22 7.25
CA GLN A 67 -10.09 -19.39 7.32
C GLN A 67 -9.93 -20.28 6.08
N ALA A 68 -9.80 -19.69 4.89
CA ALA A 68 -9.61 -20.44 3.64
C ALA A 68 -8.27 -21.21 3.61
N ILE A 69 -7.21 -20.62 4.18
CA ILE A 69 -5.90 -21.25 4.40
C ILE A 69 -6.03 -22.41 5.40
N ARG A 70 -6.59 -22.16 6.58
CA ARG A 70 -6.73 -23.16 7.67
C ARG A 70 -7.57 -24.36 7.30
N SER A 71 -8.68 -24.11 6.60
CA SER A 71 -9.59 -25.16 6.13
C SER A 71 -9.05 -25.91 4.91
N ASN A 72 -7.91 -25.51 4.36
CA ASN A 72 -7.34 -26.03 3.12
C ASN A 72 -8.36 -26.04 1.96
N SER A 73 -9.25 -25.05 1.95
CA SER A 73 -10.29 -24.90 0.92
C SER A 73 -9.73 -24.66 -0.48
N ARG A 74 -8.48 -24.19 -0.55
CA ARG A 74 -7.67 -24.04 -1.76
C ARG A 74 -6.22 -24.45 -1.45
N PRO A 75 -5.47 -24.97 -2.44
CA PRO A 75 -4.03 -25.22 -2.29
C PRO A 75 -3.27 -23.94 -1.93
N LEU A 76 -2.20 -24.02 -1.14
CA LEU A 76 -1.40 -22.83 -0.78
C LEU A 76 -0.82 -22.10 -1.99
N SER A 77 -0.50 -22.83 -3.06
CA SER A 77 -0.06 -22.24 -4.33
C SER A 77 -1.11 -21.33 -4.98
N PHE A 78 -2.41 -21.55 -4.69
CA PHE A 78 -3.46 -20.65 -5.13
C PHE A 78 -3.28 -19.27 -4.49
N PHE A 79 -3.13 -19.19 -3.17
CA PHE A 79 -2.94 -17.91 -2.48
C PHE A 79 -1.63 -17.24 -2.88
N GLY A 80 -0.55 -18.03 -2.98
CA GLY A 80 0.75 -17.54 -3.43
C GLY A 80 0.74 -16.90 -4.82
N ASN A 81 -0.12 -17.36 -5.72
CA ASN A 81 -0.21 -16.84 -7.09
C ASN A 81 -1.20 -15.69 -7.25
N HIS A 82 -2.25 -15.63 -6.41
CA HIS A 82 -3.36 -14.70 -6.63
C HIS A 82 -3.40 -13.53 -5.64
N VAL A 83 -2.91 -13.69 -4.41
CA VAL A 83 -2.87 -12.59 -3.42
C VAL A 83 -1.69 -11.68 -3.76
N GLN A 84 -1.98 -10.44 -4.19
CA GLN A 84 -0.98 -9.48 -4.65
C GLN A 84 -0.86 -8.26 -3.73
N HIS A 85 -1.94 -7.93 -3.02
CA HIS A 85 -2.03 -6.72 -2.22
C HIS A 85 -2.53 -7.07 -0.82
N LEU A 86 -1.77 -6.68 0.20
CA LEU A 86 -2.11 -6.93 1.59
C LEU A 86 -2.05 -5.61 2.39
N CYS A 87 -3.17 -5.20 2.96
CA CYS A 87 -3.22 -4.07 3.88
C CYS A 87 -3.74 -4.54 5.24
N VAL A 88 -2.88 -4.48 6.25
CA VAL A 88 -3.15 -4.98 7.59
C VAL A 88 -2.85 -3.88 8.58
N ILE A 89 -3.88 -3.44 9.27
CA ILE A 89 -3.84 -2.32 10.20
C ILE A 89 -4.58 -2.76 11.44
N ASP A 90 -3.89 -2.76 12.58
CA ASP A 90 -4.42 -3.19 13.87
C ASP A 90 -4.89 -4.67 13.92
N VAL A 91 -4.11 -5.60 13.34
CA VAL A 91 -4.36 -7.04 13.55
C VAL A 91 -4.11 -7.45 15.01
N THR A 92 -4.75 -8.52 15.45
CA THR A 92 -4.77 -8.95 16.85
C THR A 92 -3.61 -9.84 17.28
N ALA A 93 -2.95 -10.54 16.36
CA ALA A 93 -1.84 -11.46 16.69
C ALA A 93 -0.82 -11.59 15.55
N GLU A 94 0.47 -11.61 15.89
CA GLU A 94 1.60 -11.74 14.95
C GLU A 94 1.55 -13.08 14.20
N GLU A 95 1.13 -14.15 14.88
CA GLU A 95 1.05 -15.50 14.33
C GLU A 95 0.06 -15.59 13.16
N GLU A 96 -1.05 -14.85 13.24
CA GLU A 96 -2.07 -14.80 12.19
C GLU A 96 -1.54 -14.10 10.94
N LEU A 97 -0.78 -13.02 11.13
CA LEU A 97 -0.11 -12.34 10.04
C LEU A 97 0.96 -13.25 9.41
N LEU A 98 1.79 -13.92 10.22
CA LEU A 98 2.82 -14.84 9.72
C LEU A 98 2.23 -16.01 8.93
N GLU A 99 1.08 -16.54 9.34
CA GLU A 99 0.35 -17.58 8.62
C GLU A 99 -0.03 -17.09 7.21
N VAL A 100 -0.64 -15.89 7.11
CA VAL A 100 -1.03 -15.28 5.82
C VAL A 100 0.19 -14.98 4.95
N LEU A 101 1.23 -14.36 5.51
CA LEU A 101 2.46 -14.04 4.76
C LEU A 101 3.18 -15.29 4.26
N SER A 102 3.08 -16.42 4.97
CA SER A 102 3.68 -17.69 4.55
C SER A 102 2.92 -18.34 3.39
N ALA A 103 1.60 -18.14 3.30
CA ALA A 103 0.78 -18.64 2.20
C ALA A 103 0.82 -17.75 0.95
N CYS A 104 1.01 -16.45 1.13
CA CYS A 104 0.84 -15.43 0.08
C CYS A 104 2.18 -14.90 -0.43
N VAL A 105 2.98 -15.75 -1.05
CA VAL A 105 4.34 -15.40 -1.50
C VAL A 105 4.39 -14.37 -2.66
N GLY A 106 3.27 -14.14 -3.35
CA GLY A 106 3.17 -13.23 -4.50
C GLY A 106 2.83 -11.77 -4.16
N ILE A 107 2.82 -11.39 -2.88
CA ILE A 107 2.50 -10.02 -2.45
C ILE A 107 3.51 -9.02 -3.02
N ARG A 108 3.00 -7.97 -3.66
CA ARG A 108 3.80 -6.87 -4.25
C ARG A 108 3.58 -5.53 -3.56
N ASN A 109 2.37 -5.27 -3.08
CA ASN A 109 2.05 -4.08 -2.31
C ASN A 109 1.60 -4.51 -0.92
N MET A 110 2.25 -3.98 0.10
CA MET A 110 2.02 -4.42 1.46
C MET A 110 2.04 -3.23 2.40
N THR A 111 1.01 -3.11 3.22
CA THR A 111 0.98 -2.19 4.36
C THR A 111 0.71 -3.03 5.60
N VAL A 112 1.61 -3.01 6.58
CA VAL A 112 1.48 -3.69 7.87
C VAL A 112 1.74 -2.67 8.97
N ILE A 113 0.66 -2.12 9.50
CA ILE A 113 0.68 -1.15 10.59
C ILE A 113 0.26 -1.89 11.85
N HIS A 114 1.24 -2.52 12.49
CA HIS A 114 1.02 -3.32 13.68
C HIS A 114 2.19 -3.16 14.65
N ARG A 115 1.92 -2.68 15.86
CA ARG A 115 2.96 -2.37 16.86
C ARG A 115 3.80 -3.58 17.25
N ALA A 116 3.21 -4.78 17.22
CA ALA A 116 3.95 -6.02 17.46
C ALA A 116 4.43 -6.66 16.15
N THR A 117 4.92 -5.87 15.20
CA THR A 117 5.62 -6.41 14.04
C THR A 117 7.00 -6.89 14.49
N GLY A 118 7.08 -8.15 14.92
CA GLY A 118 8.33 -8.77 15.34
C GLY A 118 9.32 -9.00 14.18
N ILE A 119 10.55 -9.36 14.56
CA ILE A 119 11.63 -9.71 13.62
C ILE A 119 11.20 -10.86 12.68
N SER A 120 10.35 -11.77 13.14
CA SER A 120 9.81 -12.87 12.35
C SER A 120 9.02 -12.38 11.13
N VAL A 121 8.20 -11.33 11.31
CA VAL A 121 7.44 -10.72 10.21
C VAL A 121 8.38 -10.05 9.22
N LEU A 122 9.39 -9.33 9.71
CA LEU A 122 10.41 -8.70 8.87
C LEU A 122 11.15 -9.73 8.02
N HIS A 123 11.56 -10.87 8.57
CA HIS A 123 12.18 -11.94 7.80
C HIS A 123 11.31 -12.45 6.64
N ARG A 124 9.98 -12.40 6.76
CA ARG A 124 9.08 -12.75 5.64
C ARG A 124 9.16 -11.74 4.51
N PHE A 125 9.38 -10.47 4.79
CA PHE A 125 9.47 -9.44 3.75
C PHE A 125 10.61 -9.73 2.76
N ALA A 126 11.67 -10.41 3.20
CA ALA A 126 12.79 -10.75 2.33
C ALA A 126 12.42 -11.78 1.25
N VAL A 127 11.43 -12.63 1.54
CA VAL A 127 10.89 -13.59 0.59
C VAL A 127 9.90 -12.91 -0.34
N LEU A 128 9.05 -12.03 0.20
CA LEU A 128 7.96 -11.38 -0.53
C LEU A 128 8.44 -10.35 -1.55
N ARG A 129 9.56 -9.67 -1.27
CA ARG A 129 10.15 -8.63 -2.16
C ARG A 129 9.12 -7.57 -2.57
N PRO A 130 8.46 -6.89 -1.61
CA PRO A 130 7.45 -5.89 -1.91
C PRO A 130 8.06 -4.72 -2.69
N ARG A 131 7.24 -4.09 -3.54
CA ARG A 131 7.56 -2.84 -4.25
C ARG A 131 7.04 -1.60 -3.53
N ARG A 132 5.89 -1.73 -2.89
CA ARG A 132 5.28 -0.72 -2.02
C ARG A 132 5.16 -1.29 -0.62
N LEU A 133 5.73 -0.60 0.36
CA LEU A 133 5.81 -1.06 1.74
C LEU A 133 5.33 0.05 2.69
N GLY A 134 4.26 -0.21 3.44
CA GLY A 134 3.84 0.63 4.55
C GLY A 134 4.09 -0.07 5.88
N ILE A 135 4.87 0.51 6.79
CA ILE A 135 5.27 -0.15 8.03
C ILE A 135 5.54 0.82 9.18
N TYR A 136 5.64 0.23 10.36
CA TYR A 136 6.41 0.80 11.46
C TYR A 136 7.91 0.49 11.28
N LEU A 137 8.73 1.52 11.34
CA LEU A 137 10.17 1.55 11.17
C LEU A 137 10.93 1.24 12.48
N GLU A 138 10.35 1.52 13.64
CA GLU A 138 10.97 1.26 14.94
C GLU A 138 11.46 -0.20 15.09
N PRO A 139 10.68 -1.24 14.72
CA PRO A 139 11.15 -2.63 14.75
C PRO A 139 12.37 -2.87 13.86
N LEU A 140 12.48 -2.16 12.74
CA LEU A 140 13.65 -2.25 11.88
C LEU A 140 14.88 -1.63 12.54
N LEU A 141 14.74 -0.44 13.09
CA LEU A 141 15.87 0.24 13.73
C LEU A 141 16.42 -0.52 14.95
N LYS A 142 15.56 -1.31 15.63
CA LYS A 142 15.96 -2.16 16.76
C LYS A 142 16.58 -3.49 16.35
N ALA A 143 16.39 -3.94 15.11
CA ALA A 143 16.87 -5.25 14.68
C ALA A 143 18.36 -5.22 14.28
N THR A 144 19.18 -6.03 14.94
CA THR A 144 20.63 -6.09 14.71
C THR A 144 21.04 -6.87 13.47
N ASN A 145 20.12 -7.64 12.87
CA ASN A 145 20.39 -8.59 11.78
C ASN A 145 19.48 -8.37 10.56
N ILE A 146 19.25 -7.12 10.16
CA ILE A 146 18.47 -6.85 8.95
C ILE A 146 19.32 -7.14 7.71
N CYS A 147 18.84 -8.07 6.89
CA CYS A 147 19.45 -8.38 5.61
C CYS A 147 19.03 -7.36 4.54
N ARG A 148 19.99 -6.63 3.96
CA ARG A 148 19.79 -5.69 2.83
C ARG A 148 18.95 -6.23 1.65
N PRO A 149 19.02 -7.51 1.25
CA PRO A 149 18.19 -8.05 0.17
C PRO A 149 16.67 -7.89 0.39
N MET A 150 16.25 -7.63 1.63
CA MET A 150 14.84 -7.54 2.01
C MET A 150 14.08 -6.40 1.32
N PHE A 151 14.76 -5.27 1.08
CA PHE A 151 14.11 -4.06 0.57
C PHE A 151 14.67 -3.58 -0.76
N THR A 152 15.40 -4.46 -1.47
CA THR A 152 16.05 -4.11 -2.75
C THR A 152 15.07 -3.67 -3.83
N PHE A 153 13.80 -4.07 -3.75
CA PHE A 153 12.77 -3.74 -4.72
C PHE A 153 11.77 -2.70 -4.23
N VAL A 154 11.90 -2.23 -2.99
CA VAL A 154 10.99 -1.24 -2.42
C VAL A 154 11.27 0.11 -3.07
N THR A 155 10.26 0.62 -3.77
CA THR A 155 10.28 1.91 -4.47
C THR A 155 9.45 2.96 -3.75
N HIS A 156 8.41 2.54 -3.03
CA HIS A 156 7.55 3.40 -2.23
C HIS A 156 7.54 2.89 -0.79
N LEU A 157 7.89 3.77 0.15
CA LEU A 157 7.89 3.49 1.59
C LEU A 157 6.94 4.43 2.30
N ASP A 158 6.03 3.89 3.09
CA ASP A 158 5.08 4.63 3.91
C ASP A 158 5.35 4.33 5.39
N VAL A 159 5.82 5.34 6.12
CA VAL A 159 6.32 5.20 7.50
C VAL A 159 5.28 5.75 8.47
N TRP A 160 4.76 4.87 9.32
CA TRP A 160 3.61 5.19 10.19
C TRP A 160 3.98 5.52 11.63
N ASP A 161 5.19 5.20 12.05
CA ASP A 161 5.71 5.51 13.38
C ASP A 161 6.88 6.47 13.25
N LEU A 162 7.19 7.07 14.39
CA LEU A 162 8.41 7.81 14.55
C LEU A 162 9.25 7.11 15.59
N PRO A 163 10.55 6.88 15.33
CA PRO A 163 11.47 6.43 16.37
C PRO A 163 11.76 7.53 17.42
N PHE A 164 11.02 8.64 17.42
CA PHE A 164 11.39 9.90 18.06
C PHE A 164 10.62 10.21 19.36
N GLU A 165 10.05 9.21 20.02
CA GLU A 165 9.75 9.37 21.45
C GLU A 165 11.09 9.41 22.21
N GLU A 166 11.52 10.64 22.52
CA GLU A 166 12.60 11.01 23.45
C GLU A 166 14.01 10.47 23.13
N GLY A 167 14.71 11.12 22.19
CA GLY A 167 16.18 11.14 22.19
C GLY A 167 16.91 10.37 21.09
N HIS A 168 16.21 9.71 20.17
CA HIS A 168 16.86 9.16 18.99
C HIS A 168 17.12 10.27 17.97
N HIS A 169 18.39 10.53 17.65
CA HIS A 169 18.75 11.59 16.73
C HIS A 169 18.48 11.20 15.27
N ILE A 170 18.15 12.22 14.49
CA ILE A 170 18.07 12.21 13.03
C ILE A 170 19.21 11.51 12.27
N THR A 171 20.37 11.40 12.91
CA THR A 171 21.58 10.84 12.35
C THR A 171 21.44 9.35 11.96
N SER A 172 20.35 8.69 12.38
CA SER A 172 20.03 7.30 11.99
C SER A 172 19.37 7.15 10.61
N TRP A 173 18.87 8.24 10.01
CA TRP A 173 18.21 8.19 8.69
C TRP A 173 19.15 7.84 7.54
N PRO A 174 20.34 8.46 7.36
CA PRO A 174 21.21 8.13 6.23
C PRO A 174 21.59 6.64 6.16
N PRO A 175 21.94 5.95 7.27
CA PRO A 175 22.14 4.50 7.26
C PRO A 175 20.89 3.71 6.83
N LEU A 176 19.69 4.14 7.23
CA LEU A 176 18.45 3.47 6.88
C LEU A 176 18.21 3.43 5.37
N PHE A 177 18.48 4.53 4.65
CA PHE A 177 18.31 4.56 3.20
C PHE A 177 19.23 3.58 2.46
N THR A 178 20.34 3.16 3.07
CA THR A 178 21.19 2.09 2.50
C THR A 178 20.50 0.72 2.47
N LEU A 179 19.42 0.54 3.24
CA LEU A 179 18.58 -0.66 3.19
C LEU A 179 17.66 -0.65 1.96
N PHE A 180 17.29 0.52 1.44
CA PHE A 180 16.31 0.71 0.37
C PHE A 180 16.95 1.31 -0.90
N PRO A 181 17.79 0.55 -1.64
CA PRO A 181 18.55 1.09 -2.77
C PRO A 181 17.69 1.51 -3.97
N ALA A 182 16.44 1.06 -4.06
CA ALA A 182 15.50 1.41 -5.12
C ALA A 182 14.45 2.45 -4.69
N LEU A 183 14.58 3.01 -3.49
CA LEU A 183 13.58 3.91 -2.94
C LEU A 183 13.56 5.23 -3.70
N THR A 184 12.39 5.58 -4.23
CA THR A 184 12.12 6.82 -4.96
C THR A 184 11.03 7.64 -4.29
N HIS A 185 10.13 6.99 -3.53
CA HIS A 185 8.98 7.65 -2.92
C HIS A 185 8.96 7.34 -1.42
N ILE A 186 8.80 8.36 -0.59
CA ILE A 186 8.66 8.19 0.86
C ILE A 186 7.51 9.04 1.40
N ALA A 187 6.72 8.45 2.29
CA ALA A 187 5.65 9.08 3.03
C ALA A 187 5.93 8.88 4.52
N MET A 188 5.75 9.92 5.33
CA MET A 188 5.91 9.85 6.78
C MET A 188 5.14 10.98 7.46
N SER A 189 4.98 10.90 8.78
CA SER A 189 4.39 12.00 9.54
C SER A 189 5.34 13.19 9.68
N GLU A 190 4.76 14.38 9.91
CA GLU A 190 5.44 15.67 10.05
C GLU A 190 6.63 15.63 11.00
N SER A 191 6.46 15.00 12.15
CA SER A 191 7.49 14.91 13.18
C SER A 191 8.69 14.04 12.74
N GLY A 192 8.59 13.30 11.63
CA GLY A 192 9.71 12.62 10.99
C GLY A 192 10.53 13.50 10.04
N VAL A 193 9.91 14.51 9.40
CA VAL A 193 10.58 15.36 8.41
C VAL A 193 11.13 16.65 8.99
N LEU A 194 10.46 17.29 9.94
CA LEU A 194 10.97 18.54 10.52
C LEU A 194 12.43 18.45 11.00
N PRO A 195 12.90 17.31 11.54
CA PRO A 195 14.32 17.16 11.84
C PRO A 195 15.20 17.16 10.58
N LEU A 196 14.77 16.55 9.46
CA LEU A 196 15.60 16.20 8.28
C LEU A 196 16.37 17.40 7.73
N GLY A 197 15.82 18.62 7.85
CA GLY A 197 16.47 19.83 7.37
C GLY A 197 16.78 19.78 5.86
N SER A 198 17.26 20.88 5.30
CA SER A 198 17.68 20.90 3.89
C SER A 198 18.82 19.92 3.61
N ASP A 199 19.71 19.76 4.58
CA ASP A 199 20.97 19.05 4.39
C ASP A 199 20.77 17.53 4.30
N ALA A 200 19.89 16.93 5.12
CA ALA A 200 19.62 15.50 4.96
C ALA A 200 18.83 15.23 3.68
N LEU A 201 17.88 16.10 3.31
CA LEU A 201 17.16 15.98 2.04
C LEU A 201 18.10 16.03 0.83
N ALA A 202 19.14 16.86 0.88
CA ALA A 202 20.17 16.92 -0.15
C ALA A 202 20.98 15.62 -0.30
N LEU A 203 21.11 14.81 0.76
CA LEU A 203 21.75 13.50 0.69
C LEU A 203 20.86 12.44 0.04
N LEU A 204 19.54 12.66 0.01
CA LEU A 204 18.55 11.71 -0.51
C LEU A 204 18.26 11.94 -2.00
N THR A 205 19.29 12.09 -2.82
CA THR A 205 19.18 12.48 -4.25
C THR A 205 18.36 11.53 -5.11
N GLN A 206 18.25 10.26 -4.70
CA GLN A 206 17.44 9.24 -5.38
C GLN A 206 15.93 9.39 -5.17
N LEU A 207 15.51 10.13 -4.14
CA LEU A 207 14.09 10.35 -3.90
C LEU A 207 13.54 11.31 -4.95
N GLU A 208 12.40 10.95 -5.50
CA GLU A 208 11.62 11.71 -6.46
C GLU A 208 10.45 12.43 -5.79
N VAL A 209 9.83 11.81 -4.78
CA VAL A 209 8.65 12.32 -4.07
C VAL A 209 8.79 12.09 -2.57
N ILE A 210 8.50 13.14 -1.80
CA ILE A 210 8.46 13.14 -0.34
C ILE A 210 7.09 13.66 0.09
N VAL A 211 6.30 12.76 0.65
CA VAL A 211 4.98 13.06 1.21
C VAL A 211 5.09 13.19 2.72
N VAL A 212 4.50 14.24 3.26
CA VAL A 212 4.42 14.44 4.70
C VAL A 212 2.99 14.55 5.15
N THR A 213 2.59 13.65 6.03
CA THR A 213 1.27 13.71 6.65
C THR A 213 1.35 14.59 7.90
N SER A 214 0.43 15.55 8.02
CA SER A 214 0.41 16.47 9.17
C SER A 214 -0.99 16.63 9.71
N SER A 215 -1.11 16.57 11.04
CA SER A 215 -2.34 16.94 11.77
C SER A 215 -2.46 18.44 11.99
N GLU A 216 -1.38 19.20 11.80
CA GLU A 216 -1.38 20.64 11.97
C GLU A 216 -1.95 21.31 10.71
N PRO A 217 -2.63 22.45 10.85
CA PRO A 217 -3.08 23.21 9.70
C PRO A 217 -1.88 23.58 8.80
N LEU A 218 -2.00 23.34 7.50
CA LEU A 218 -0.94 23.55 6.49
C LEU A 218 -0.30 24.95 6.50
N LYS A 219 -1.04 25.96 6.97
CA LYS A 219 -0.57 27.35 7.10
C LYS A 219 0.50 27.50 8.18
N ASP A 220 0.49 26.65 9.20
CA ASP A 220 1.35 26.71 10.37
C ASP A 220 2.64 25.89 10.18
N LEU A 221 2.68 25.04 9.15
CA LEU A 221 3.85 24.25 8.79
C LEU A 221 4.98 25.12 8.20
N PRO A 222 6.25 24.86 8.53
CA PRO A 222 7.36 25.60 7.94
C PRO A 222 7.44 25.34 6.42
N PRO A 223 7.82 26.33 5.61
CA PRO A 223 8.06 26.10 4.19
C PRO A 223 9.27 25.18 4.01
N VAL A 224 9.15 24.21 3.11
CA VAL A 224 10.26 23.36 2.66
C VAL A 224 10.54 23.70 1.21
N ASP A 225 11.73 24.24 0.94
CA ASP A 225 12.18 24.58 -0.41
C ASP A 225 12.79 23.36 -1.09
N ASP A 226 11.95 22.35 -1.36
CA ASP A 226 12.32 21.17 -2.13
C ASP A 226 11.16 20.80 -3.09
N VAL A 227 11.48 20.73 -4.38
CA VAL A 227 10.50 20.46 -5.44
C VAL A 227 9.81 19.10 -5.29
N ARG A 228 10.45 18.15 -4.60
CA ARG A 228 9.97 16.78 -4.35
C ARG A 228 8.97 16.72 -3.21
N PHE A 229 8.91 17.78 -2.41
CA PHE A 229 8.23 17.78 -1.13
C PHE A 229 6.77 18.22 -1.25
N MET A 230 5.89 17.56 -0.51
CA MET A 230 4.49 17.98 -0.35
C MET A 230 3.90 17.53 0.99
N TYR A 231 2.93 18.31 1.48
CA TYR A 231 2.09 17.94 2.60
C TYR A 231 0.75 17.35 2.15
N ILE A 232 0.28 16.36 2.89
CA ILE A 232 -1.08 15.83 2.84
C ILE A 232 -1.68 15.98 4.25
N PRO A 233 -2.88 16.56 4.41
CA PRO A 233 -3.56 16.60 5.70
C PRO A 233 -3.75 15.19 6.24
N LEU A 234 -3.47 14.97 7.53
CA LEU A 234 -3.61 13.66 8.16
C LEU A 234 -5.08 13.19 8.12
N GLU A 235 -6.04 14.11 8.12
CA GLU A 235 -7.46 13.80 7.95
C GLU A 235 -7.74 13.11 6.60
N SER A 236 -7.00 13.48 5.55
CA SER A 236 -7.10 12.81 4.24
C SER A 236 -6.48 11.42 4.25
N MET A 237 -5.71 11.08 5.28
CA MET A 237 -5.07 9.78 5.51
C MET A 237 -5.70 9.06 6.72
N ALA A 238 -6.80 9.59 7.26
CA ALA A 238 -7.55 8.96 8.33
C ALA A 238 -8.38 7.79 7.78
N TYR A 239 -8.94 6.99 8.69
CA TYR A 239 -9.88 5.94 8.32
C TYR A 239 -11.30 6.49 8.25
N PRO A 240 -12.10 6.09 7.25
CA PRO A 240 -11.85 5.05 6.24
C PRO A 240 -11.15 5.52 4.95
N GLU A 241 -10.84 6.80 4.80
CA GLU A 241 -10.36 7.43 3.57
C GLU A 241 -9.07 6.78 3.04
N TYR A 242 -8.12 6.46 3.93
CA TYR A 242 -6.89 5.76 3.56
C TYR A 242 -7.14 4.35 3.00
N GLU A 243 -8.12 3.60 3.54
CA GLU A 243 -8.45 2.27 3.00
C GLU A 243 -8.96 2.38 1.56
N VAL A 244 -9.88 3.33 1.33
CA VAL A 244 -10.49 3.57 0.03
C VAL A 244 -9.42 3.96 -0.99
N ASP A 245 -8.54 4.89 -0.61
CA ASP A 245 -7.44 5.36 -1.43
C ASP A 245 -6.44 4.25 -1.78
N TRP A 246 -6.03 3.48 -0.77
CA TRP A 246 -5.10 2.37 -0.94
C TRP A 246 -5.69 1.27 -1.85
N ILE A 247 -6.96 0.93 -1.66
CA ILE A 247 -7.67 -0.04 -2.52
C ILE A 247 -7.72 0.47 -3.96
N ALA A 248 -8.06 1.75 -4.17
CA ALA A 248 -8.11 2.35 -5.51
C ALA A 248 -6.77 2.19 -6.24
N GLY A 249 -5.64 2.48 -5.58
CA GLY A 249 -4.31 2.27 -6.15
C GLY A 249 -4.01 0.82 -6.53
N THR A 250 -4.48 -0.14 -5.72
CA THR A 250 -4.27 -1.58 -6.00
C THR A 250 -5.07 -2.09 -7.19
N GLN A 251 -6.16 -1.40 -7.51
CA GLN A 251 -7.05 -1.71 -8.63
C GLN A 251 -6.65 -0.98 -9.92
N GLY A 252 -5.53 -0.24 -9.90
CA GLY A 252 -5.07 0.57 -11.04
C GLY A 252 -5.75 1.94 -11.15
N GLY A 253 -6.53 2.32 -10.13
CA GLY A 253 -7.04 3.67 -9.97
C GLY A 253 -5.97 4.65 -9.46
N THR A 254 -6.41 5.85 -9.09
CA THR A 254 -5.52 6.92 -8.62
C THR A 254 -5.49 6.93 -7.09
N ASP A 255 -4.38 6.50 -6.49
CA ASP A 255 -4.09 6.61 -5.05
C ASP A 255 -3.31 7.89 -4.73
N PHE A 256 -3.04 8.13 -3.44
CA PHE A 256 -2.30 9.32 -3.01
C PHE A 256 -0.90 9.40 -3.60
N TRP A 257 -0.26 8.27 -3.90
CA TRP A 257 1.05 8.25 -4.58
C TRP A 257 0.94 8.80 -6.00
N ALA A 258 -0.02 8.33 -6.79
CA ALA A 258 -0.23 8.84 -8.14
C ALA A 258 -0.54 10.34 -8.15
N ARG A 259 -1.25 10.84 -7.12
CA ARG A 259 -1.53 12.27 -6.95
C ARG A 259 -0.28 13.05 -6.54
N ALA A 260 0.55 12.46 -5.68
CA ALA A 260 1.82 13.04 -5.29
C ALA A 260 2.78 13.16 -6.49
N ASP A 261 2.86 12.13 -7.33
CA ASP A 261 3.63 12.15 -8.58
C ASP A 261 3.17 13.28 -9.50
N ALA A 262 1.86 13.37 -9.71
CA ALA A 262 1.27 14.42 -10.54
C ALA A 262 1.57 15.82 -9.99
N PHE A 263 1.48 16.01 -8.67
CA PHE A 263 1.77 17.28 -7.99
C PHE A 263 3.25 17.67 -8.13
N VAL A 264 4.18 16.77 -7.81
CA VAL A 264 5.62 17.00 -7.97
C VAL A 264 5.98 17.26 -9.43
N ALA A 265 5.35 16.56 -10.37
CA ALA A 265 5.55 16.81 -11.80
C ALA A 265 5.09 18.22 -12.21
N LYS A 266 3.96 18.72 -11.67
CA LYS A 266 3.51 20.11 -11.88
C LYS A 266 4.52 21.12 -11.32
N LYS A 267 5.07 20.89 -10.12
CA LYS A 267 6.14 21.73 -9.56
C LYS A 267 7.36 21.79 -10.47
N ARG A 268 7.84 20.64 -10.93
CA ARG A 268 9.02 20.53 -11.82
C ARG A 268 8.82 21.27 -13.16
N ARG A 269 7.58 21.37 -13.65
CA ARG A 269 7.24 22.13 -14.86
C ARG A 269 7.00 23.62 -14.63
N GLY A 270 6.98 24.09 -13.38
CA GLY A 270 6.67 25.47 -13.03
C GLY A 270 5.19 25.84 -13.22
N GLU A 271 4.29 24.85 -13.26
CA GLU A 271 2.85 25.09 -13.35
C GLU A 271 2.25 25.52 -12.00
N ILE A 272 2.96 25.21 -10.92
CA ILE A 272 2.65 25.62 -9.55
C ILE A 272 3.93 26.12 -8.90
N GLU A 273 3.79 27.12 -8.02
CA GLU A 273 4.91 27.66 -7.25
C GLU A 273 5.67 26.54 -6.52
N PRO A 274 7.01 26.50 -6.57
CA PRO A 274 7.80 25.50 -5.84
C PRO A 274 7.48 25.47 -4.34
N SER A 275 7.18 26.65 -3.78
CA SER A 275 6.76 26.86 -2.39
C SER A 275 5.32 26.40 -2.09
N SER A 276 4.56 25.95 -3.09
CA SER A 276 3.22 25.40 -2.87
C SER A 276 3.31 24.18 -1.96
N ARG A 277 2.74 24.29 -0.77
CA ARG A 277 2.97 23.36 0.35
C ARG A 277 2.11 22.10 0.25
N CYS A 278 0.94 22.20 -0.36
CA CYS A 278 -0.09 21.18 -0.28
C CYS A 278 -0.72 20.94 -1.64
N TRP A 279 -1.11 19.69 -1.85
CA TRP A 279 -2.09 19.36 -2.86
C TRP A 279 -3.47 19.52 -2.21
N ILE A 280 -4.15 20.64 -2.53
CA ILE A 280 -5.58 20.80 -2.29
C ILE A 280 -6.18 20.82 -3.69
N GLU A 281 -6.89 19.76 -4.10
CA GLU A 281 -7.68 19.90 -5.32
C GLU A 281 -8.83 20.88 -5.06
N PRO A 282 -8.98 21.97 -5.85
CA PRO A 282 -9.96 23.02 -5.58
C PRO A 282 -11.44 22.63 -5.79
N ASN A 283 -11.77 21.34 -6.03
CA ASN A 283 -13.12 20.93 -6.46
C ASN A 283 -13.85 19.90 -5.58
N ASP A 284 -13.23 19.33 -4.53
CA ASP A 284 -13.95 18.48 -3.56
C ASP A 284 -14.44 19.32 -2.38
N GLY A 285 -15.35 20.24 -2.67
CA GLY A 285 -16.04 21.02 -1.64
C GLY A 285 -16.63 20.12 -0.57
N ILE A 286 -16.09 20.25 0.65
CA ILE A 286 -16.78 19.90 1.90
C ILE A 286 -17.99 20.83 2.04
#